data_AF-A0A8J6DC02-F1
#
_entry.id   AF-A0A8J6DC02-F1
#
_cell.length_a   1.000
_cell.length_b   1.000
_cell.length_c   1.000
_cell.angle_alpha   90.00
_cell.angle_beta   90.00
_cell.angle_gamma   90.00
#
_symmetry.space_group_name_H-M   'P 1'
#
loop_
_entity.id
_entity.type
_entity.pdbx_description
1 polymer ?
#
loop_
_entity_poly.entity_id
_entity_poly.type
_entity_poly.pdbx_seq_one_letter_code
_entity_poly.pdbx_strand_id
1 'polypeptide(L)'
;MEKMEENKSKQNNVKRPKGGMITMPFIFSNEVCEKLAVVGFYANMISYLTTQLHMPLTKAANTLTNFGGTASLTPLVGAFVADAYAGRFWTLTVASTIYQIAMTSLTLSAILPQLRPPPCTGEQVCQEATSGQLAILYGSLLLGALGSGGIRPCVAAFGADQFDETDPKQSTKTWKYFNWYYFVMGASILAAVTVIVYIQDNIGWGWGLGIPTISMFLSIIAFVLGYPLYRHMDPVGSPFTRLLQVSVAAFRKRNLTMVSDPNLLYQNEELDASISIDGRLVHSKQMA
;
A
#
# COMPACT_ATOMS: atom_id res chain seq x y z
N MET A 1 25.24 17.66 -49.30
CA MET A 1 25.83 18.18 -48.05
C MET A 1 24.77 18.59 -47.03
N GLU A 2 23.51 18.81 -47.40
CA GLU A 2 22.43 19.15 -46.44
C GLU A 2 21.85 17.98 -45.63
N LYS A 3 22.00 16.72 -46.06
CA LYS A 3 21.50 15.56 -45.29
C LYS A 3 22.41 15.10 -44.14
N MET A 4 23.55 15.74 -43.94
CA MET A 4 24.53 15.35 -42.92
C MET A 4 24.53 16.29 -41.70
N GLU A 5 23.83 17.43 -41.77
CA GLU A 5 23.67 18.37 -40.66
C GLU A 5 22.41 18.13 -39.84
N GLU A 6 21.37 17.50 -40.40
CA GLU A 6 20.13 17.21 -39.65
C GLU A 6 20.28 16.10 -38.60
N ASN A 7 21.34 15.29 -38.68
CA ASN A 7 21.62 14.22 -37.71
C ASN A 7 22.46 14.68 -36.50
N LYS A 8 22.85 15.96 -36.43
CA LYS A 8 23.66 16.50 -35.31
C LYS A 8 22.86 17.21 -34.22
N SER A 9 21.54 17.35 -34.33
CA SER A 9 20.71 18.05 -33.34
C SER A 9 19.95 17.14 -32.36
N LYS A 10 20.03 15.80 -32.49
CA LYS A 10 19.32 14.84 -31.61
C LYS A 10 20.18 14.13 -30.56
N GLN A 11 21.38 14.63 -30.28
CA GLN A 11 22.26 14.01 -29.29
C GLN A 11 22.85 15.07 -28.36
N ASN A 12 22.12 15.37 -27.27
CA ASN A 12 22.64 15.73 -25.94
C ASN A 12 21.51 16.15 -24.99
N ASN A 13 20.51 15.27 -24.81
CA ASN A 13 19.84 15.21 -23.52
C ASN A 13 20.41 13.98 -22.82
N VAL A 14 21.47 14.18 -22.03
CA VAL A 14 21.94 13.17 -21.06
C VAL A 14 20.80 13.01 -20.06
N LYS A 15 19.80 12.18 -20.38
CA LYS A 15 18.75 11.81 -19.45
C LYS A 15 19.47 11.14 -18.29
N ARG A 16 19.48 11.79 -17.12
CA ARG A 16 19.98 11.18 -15.89
C ARG A 16 19.36 9.77 -15.76
N PRO A 17 20.15 8.74 -15.41
CA PRO A 17 19.59 7.42 -15.18
C PRO A 17 18.50 7.55 -14.12
N LYS A 18 17.27 7.17 -14.47
CA LYS A 18 16.13 7.14 -13.55
C LYS A 18 16.21 5.88 -12.69
N GLY A 19 15.79 5.97 -11.45
CA GLY A 19 15.85 4.88 -10.47
C GLY A 19 17.19 4.78 -9.74
N GLY A 20 17.40 3.64 -9.08
CA GLY A 20 18.55 3.34 -8.24
C GLY A 20 18.44 3.92 -6.83
N MET A 21 19.54 3.86 -6.08
CA MET A 21 19.59 4.22 -4.64
C MET A 21 19.17 5.66 -4.31
N ILE A 22 19.11 6.57 -5.29
CA ILE A 22 18.71 7.97 -5.08
C ILE A 22 17.23 8.13 -4.75
N THR A 23 16.39 7.16 -5.13
CA THR A 23 14.94 7.15 -4.86
C THR A 23 14.62 6.61 -3.46
N MET A 24 15.59 5.88 -2.87
CA MET A 24 15.47 5.19 -1.60
C MET A 24 15.00 6.10 -0.44
N PRO A 25 15.55 7.32 -0.22
CA PRO A 25 15.14 8.15 0.91
C PRO A 25 13.67 8.58 0.82
N PHE A 26 13.17 8.85 -0.39
CA PHE A 26 11.79 9.28 -0.61
C PHE A 26 10.80 8.13 -0.38
N ILE A 27 11.13 6.93 -0.89
CA ILE A 27 10.30 5.73 -0.70
C ILE A 27 10.30 5.31 0.78
N PHE A 28 11.47 5.30 1.43
CA PHE A 28 11.59 4.89 2.82
C PHE A 28 10.96 5.89 3.78
N SER A 29 11.08 7.19 3.53
CA SER A 29 10.37 8.19 4.33
C SER A 29 8.87 7.93 4.33
N ASN A 30 8.29 7.66 3.15
CA ASN A 30 6.85 7.43 3.01
C ASN A 30 6.42 6.15 3.71
N GLU A 31 7.18 5.08 3.56
CA GLU A 31 6.90 3.80 4.22
C GLU A 31 7.02 3.91 5.74
N VAL A 32 8.06 4.58 6.26
CA VAL A 32 8.24 4.78 7.71
C VAL A 32 7.07 5.57 8.30
N CYS A 33 6.67 6.67 7.65
CA CYS A 33 5.57 7.49 8.13
C CYS A 33 4.24 6.73 8.11
N GLU A 34 3.99 5.93 7.07
CA GLU A 34 2.81 5.07 7.00
C GLU A 34 2.81 4.04 8.12
N LYS A 35 3.93 3.35 8.35
CA LYS A 35 4.04 2.33 9.42
C LYS A 35 3.87 2.94 10.80
N LEU A 36 4.47 4.10 11.06
CA LEU A 36 4.29 4.82 12.33
C LEU A 36 2.81 5.15 12.58
N ALA A 37 2.09 5.61 11.55
CA ALA A 37 0.68 5.95 11.66
C ALA A 37 -0.21 4.70 11.84
N VAL A 38 -0.07 3.70 10.95
CA VAL A 38 -0.91 2.49 10.95
C VAL A 38 -0.68 1.68 12.20
N VAL A 39 0.58 1.33 12.48
CA VAL A 39 0.92 0.42 13.58
C VAL A 39 0.70 1.13 14.91
N GLY A 40 1.07 2.41 15.00
CA GLY A 40 0.89 3.20 16.22
C GLY A 40 -0.59 3.38 16.57
N PHE A 41 -1.45 3.64 15.60
CA PHE A 41 -2.89 3.70 15.85
C PHE A 41 -3.48 2.32 16.14
N TYR A 42 -3.15 1.29 15.34
CA TYR A 42 -3.69 -0.06 15.49
C TYR A 42 -3.35 -0.69 16.84
N ALA A 43 -2.10 -0.50 17.31
CA ALA A 43 -1.63 -1.08 18.57
C ALA A 43 -2.39 -0.55 19.79
N ASN A 44 -2.82 0.72 19.77
CA ASN A 44 -3.49 1.36 20.89
C ASN A 44 -4.98 1.65 20.63
N MET A 45 -5.53 1.13 19.53
CA MET A 45 -6.89 1.46 19.09
C MET A 45 -7.94 1.07 20.13
N ILE A 46 -7.78 -0.06 20.84
CA ILE A 46 -8.72 -0.45 21.91
C ILE A 46 -8.78 0.61 22.99
N SER A 47 -7.63 1.14 23.42
CA SER A 47 -7.55 2.22 24.40
C SER A 47 -8.28 3.47 23.88
N TYR A 48 -8.11 3.83 22.60
CA TYR A 48 -8.86 4.94 22.01
C TYR A 48 -10.37 4.73 22.11
N LEU A 49 -10.84 3.56 21.69
CA LEU A 49 -12.27 3.24 21.63
C LEU A 49 -12.92 3.17 23.02
N THR A 50 -12.21 2.66 24.03
CA THR A 50 -12.74 2.53 25.38
C THR A 50 -12.60 3.81 26.19
N THR A 51 -11.49 4.54 26.07
CA THR A 51 -11.22 5.74 26.88
C THR A 51 -11.76 7.03 26.28
N GLN A 52 -11.76 7.17 24.96
CA GLN A 52 -12.19 8.41 24.29
C GLN A 52 -13.65 8.36 23.83
N LEU A 53 -14.10 7.19 23.38
CA LEU A 53 -15.44 6.97 22.83
C LEU A 53 -16.37 6.22 23.80
N HIS A 54 -15.86 5.82 24.97
CA HIS A 54 -16.57 5.09 26.01
C HIS A 54 -17.28 3.82 25.51
N MET A 55 -16.74 3.16 24.49
CA MET A 55 -17.32 1.92 24.01
C MET A 55 -17.02 0.74 24.94
N PRO A 56 -17.97 -0.18 25.14
CA PRO A 56 -17.73 -1.46 25.79
C PRO A 56 -16.58 -2.21 25.13
N LEU A 57 -15.74 -2.85 25.95
CA LEU A 57 -14.56 -3.59 25.49
C LEU A 57 -14.89 -4.63 24.41
N THR A 58 -16.04 -5.29 24.51
CA THR A 58 -16.51 -6.27 23.51
C THR A 58 -16.78 -5.63 22.15
N LYS A 59 -17.45 -4.46 22.12
CA LYS A 59 -17.66 -3.69 20.87
C LYS A 59 -16.34 -3.17 20.31
N ALA A 60 -15.44 -2.68 21.16
CA ALA A 60 -14.14 -2.18 20.76
C ALA A 60 -13.26 -3.30 20.14
N ALA A 61 -13.23 -4.48 20.76
CA ALA A 61 -12.51 -5.64 20.23
C ALA A 61 -13.05 -6.10 18.88
N ASN A 62 -14.38 -6.17 18.72
CA ASN A 62 -15.01 -6.48 17.44
C ASN A 62 -14.69 -5.43 16.36
N THR A 63 -14.62 -4.16 16.74
CA THR A 63 -14.22 -3.09 15.81
C THR A 63 -12.77 -3.24 15.36
N LEU A 64 -11.86 -3.59 16.27
CA LEU A 64 -10.46 -3.86 15.94
C LEU A 64 -10.31 -5.04 15.00
N THR A 65 -10.95 -6.17 15.30
CA THR A 65 -10.84 -7.38 14.47
C THR A 65 -11.50 -7.18 13.09
N ASN A 66 -12.65 -6.52 13.02
CA ASN A 66 -13.30 -6.19 11.75
C ASN A 66 -12.44 -5.24 10.90
N PHE A 67 -11.84 -4.21 11.52
CA PHE A 67 -10.92 -3.32 10.85
C PHE A 67 -9.67 -4.06 10.35
N GLY A 68 -9.04 -4.88 11.20
CA GLY A 68 -7.88 -5.69 10.84
C GLY A 68 -8.18 -6.68 9.70
N GLY A 69 -9.34 -7.32 9.73
CA GLY A 69 -9.81 -8.20 8.65
C GLY A 69 -10.02 -7.45 7.34
N THR A 70 -10.69 -6.30 7.38
CA THR A 70 -10.91 -5.45 6.20
C THR A 70 -9.60 -4.94 5.62
N ALA A 71 -8.68 -4.47 6.47
CA ALA A 71 -7.35 -4.01 6.08
C ALA A 71 -6.46 -5.13 5.51
N SER A 72 -6.79 -6.39 5.77
CA SER A 72 -6.07 -7.56 5.20
C SER A 72 -6.62 -7.99 3.84
N LEU A 73 -7.87 -7.65 3.51
CA LEU A 73 -8.50 -7.95 2.21
C LEU A 73 -8.28 -6.86 1.17
N THR A 74 -8.22 -5.60 1.61
CA THR A 74 -8.01 -4.44 0.74
C THR A 74 -6.73 -4.47 -0.12
N PRO A 75 -5.60 -5.10 0.29
CA PRO A 75 -4.44 -5.28 -0.57
C PRO A 75 -4.72 -6.02 -1.87
N LEU A 76 -5.67 -6.96 -1.90
CA LEU A 76 -6.03 -7.67 -3.12
C LEU A 76 -6.63 -6.71 -4.16
N VAL A 77 -7.47 -5.79 -3.70
CA VAL A 77 -8.07 -4.75 -4.55
C VAL A 77 -7.02 -3.74 -4.98
N GLY A 78 -6.16 -3.30 -4.05
CA GLY A 78 -5.06 -2.37 -4.33
C GLY A 78 -4.09 -2.89 -5.39
N ALA A 79 -3.65 -4.14 -5.23
CA ALA A 79 -2.77 -4.81 -6.20
C ALA A 79 -3.43 -4.94 -7.57
N PHE A 80 -4.70 -5.35 -7.62
CA PHE A 80 -5.44 -5.44 -8.88
C PHE A 80 -5.50 -4.09 -9.62
N VAL A 81 -5.79 -2.99 -8.92
CA VAL A 81 -5.85 -1.65 -9.51
C VAL A 81 -4.47 -1.19 -10.02
N ALA A 82 -3.42 -1.46 -9.25
CA ALA A 82 -2.05 -1.13 -9.62
C ALA A 82 -1.58 -1.86 -10.87
N ASP A 83 -1.84 -3.17 -10.94
CA ASP A 83 -1.34 -4.01 -12.02
C ASP A 83 -2.19 -3.90 -13.30
N ALA A 84 -3.50 -3.60 -13.18
CA ALA A 84 -4.41 -3.58 -14.33
C ALA A 84 -4.65 -2.20 -14.96
N TYR A 85 -4.59 -1.10 -14.20
CA TYR A 85 -5.06 0.21 -14.69
C TYR A 85 -4.08 1.36 -14.43
N ALA A 86 -3.79 1.64 -13.16
CA ALA A 86 -3.18 2.92 -12.78
C ALA A 86 -1.64 2.89 -12.78
N GLY A 87 -1.04 1.70 -12.69
CA GLY A 87 0.38 1.55 -12.39
C GLY A 87 0.68 1.77 -10.90
N ARG A 88 1.85 1.27 -10.48
CA ARG A 88 2.25 1.21 -9.06
C ARG A 88 2.44 2.60 -8.44
N PHE A 89 3.03 3.54 -9.19
CA PHE A 89 3.27 4.91 -8.70
C PHE A 89 1.95 5.64 -8.40
N TRP A 90 1.02 5.72 -9.37
CA TRP A 90 -0.25 6.41 -9.18
C TRP A 90 -1.12 5.76 -8.12
N THR A 91 -1.13 4.42 -8.06
CA THR A 91 -1.85 3.71 -7.00
C THR A 91 -1.29 4.06 -5.63
N LEU A 92 0.04 4.10 -5.47
CA LEU A 92 0.67 4.51 -4.22
C LEU A 92 0.30 5.95 -3.83
N THR A 93 0.36 6.91 -4.77
CA THR A 93 0.04 8.31 -4.49
C THR A 93 -1.42 8.50 -4.10
N VAL A 94 -2.35 7.87 -4.83
CA VAL A 94 -3.80 7.95 -4.52
C VAL A 94 -4.09 7.27 -3.19
N ALA A 95 -3.53 6.08 -2.96
CA ALA A 95 -3.73 5.33 -1.72
C ALA A 95 -3.18 6.07 -0.50
N SER A 96 -1.98 6.66 -0.59
CA SER A 96 -1.40 7.53 0.45
C SER A 96 -2.25 8.77 0.71
N THR A 97 -2.86 9.37 -0.33
CA THR A 97 -3.76 10.51 -0.17
C THR A 97 -5.06 10.13 0.54
N ILE A 98 -5.66 9.00 0.18
CA ILE A 98 -6.85 8.44 0.86
C ILE A 98 -6.51 8.15 2.33
N TYR A 99 -5.35 7.55 2.59
CA TYR A 99 -4.87 7.29 3.94
C TYR A 99 -4.66 8.58 4.74
N GLN A 100 -4.12 9.62 4.11
CA GLN A 100 -3.96 10.93 4.74
C GLN A 100 -5.30 11.56 5.14
N ILE A 101 -6.33 11.43 4.30
CA ILE A 101 -7.69 11.90 4.62
C ILE A 101 -8.24 11.14 5.83
N ALA A 102 -8.05 9.82 5.88
CA ALA A 102 -8.44 8.99 7.02
C ALA A 102 -7.78 9.45 8.33
N MET A 103 -6.46 9.62 8.31
CA MET A 103 -5.67 10.06 9.48
C MET A 103 -6.04 11.48 9.92
N THR A 104 -6.28 12.38 8.96
CA THR A 104 -6.72 13.76 9.26
C THR A 104 -8.10 13.76 9.90
N SER A 105 -9.03 12.94 9.39
CA SER A 105 -10.37 12.76 9.97
C SER A 105 -10.31 12.20 11.39
N LEU A 106 -9.49 11.16 11.64
CA LEU A 106 -9.28 10.61 12.99
C LEU A 106 -8.67 11.64 13.94
N THR A 107 -7.67 12.39 13.49
CA THR A 107 -7.00 13.41 14.29
C THR A 107 -7.95 14.56 14.62
N LEU A 108 -8.73 15.03 13.65
CA LEU A 108 -9.77 16.05 13.87
C LEU A 108 -10.84 15.54 14.86
N SER A 109 -11.25 14.28 14.76
CA SER A 109 -12.18 13.65 15.71
C SER A 109 -11.61 13.58 17.13
N ALA A 110 -10.29 13.47 17.29
CA ALA A 110 -9.63 13.45 18.59
C ALA A 110 -9.41 14.86 19.19
N ILE A 111 -9.23 15.88 18.36
CA ILE A 111 -8.96 17.26 18.79
C ILE A 111 -10.26 18.05 19.04
N LEU A 112 -11.29 17.86 18.20
CA LEU A 112 -12.51 18.66 18.28
C LEU A 112 -13.43 18.14 19.39
N PRO A 113 -13.71 18.96 20.43
CA PRO A 113 -14.53 18.53 21.57
C PRO A 113 -16.00 18.25 21.20
N GLN A 114 -16.47 18.70 20.03
CA GLN A 114 -17.82 18.40 19.53
C GLN A 114 -17.92 17.01 18.88
N LEU A 115 -16.79 16.43 18.44
CA LEU A 115 -16.72 15.14 17.75
C LEU A 115 -16.41 13.97 18.69
N ARG A 116 -16.27 14.24 19.99
CA ARG A 116 -16.03 13.26 21.05
C ARG A 116 -17.09 13.40 22.16
N PRO A 117 -17.52 12.31 22.82
CA PRO A 117 -18.35 12.41 24.02
C PRO A 117 -17.61 13.17 25.14
N PRO A 118 -18.32 13.91 26.01
CA PRO A 118 -17.71 14.68 27.08
C PRO A 118 -16.85 13.78 27.98
N PRO A 119 -15.69 14.27 28.48
CA PRO A 119 -14.80 13.49 29.31
C PRO A 119 -15.51 13.05 30.59
N CYS A 120 -15.46 11.75 30.88
CA CYS A 120 -15.97 11.23 32.14
C CYS A 120 -14.94 11.39 33.25
N THR A 121 -15.37 11.92 34.39
CA THR A 121 -14.61 11.94 35.64
C THR A 121 -15.46 11.36 36.77
N GLY A 122 -15.06 10.20 37.32
CA GLY A 122 -15.68 9.58 38.51
C GLY A 122 -16.61 8.38 38.25
N GLU A 123 -17.46 8.05 39.24
CA GLU A 123 -18.39 6.89 39.26
C GLU A 123 -19.65 7.06 38.37
N GLN A 124 -19.66 7.98 37.39
CA GLN A 124 -20.81 8.19 36.52
C GLN A 124 -20.80 7.24 35.31
N VAL A 125 -21.99 6.77 34.91
CA VAL A 125 -22.18 6.01 33.68
C VAL A 125 -21.83 6.91 32.50
N CYS A 126 -20.70 6.64 31.86
CA CYS A 126 -20.25 7.37 30.69
C CYS A 126 -21.26 7.31 29.54
N GLN A 127 -21.49 8.46 28.91
CA GLN A 127 -22.27 8.50 27.68
C GLN A 127 -21.43 7.93 26.53
N GLU A 128 -21.92 6.85 25.91
CA GLU A 128 -21.35 6.30 24.68
C GLU A 128 -21.36 7.35 23.56
N ALA A 129 -20.41 7.26 22.63
CA ALA A 129 -20.34 8.16 21.48
C ALA A 129 -21.64 8.20 20.66
N THR A 130 -22.01 9.40 20.22
CA THR A 130 -23.24 9.60 19.42
C THR A 130 -23.09 8.94 18.05
N SER A 131 -24.20 8.49 17.44
CA SER A 131 -24.19 7.83 16.12
C SER A 131 -23.42 8.61 15.03
N GLY A 132 -23.46 9.94 15.05
CA GLY A 132 -22.69 10.78 14.13
C GLY A 132 -21.17 10.74 14.36
N GLN A 133 -20.72 10.71 15.62
CA GLN A 133 -19.30 10.58 15.99
C GLN A 133 -18.77 9.20 15.59
N LEU A 134 -19.60 8.17 15.82
CA LEU A 134 -19.30 6.80 15.41
C LEU A 134 -19.23 6.64 13.89
N ALA A 135 -20.09 7.33 13.13
CA ALA A 135 -20.06 7.32 11.67
C ALA A 135 -18.77 7.93 11.11
N ILE A 136 -18.29 9.03 11.70
CA ILE A 136 -17.00 9.65 11.33
C ILE A 136 -15.87 8.67 11.63
N LEU A 137 -15.85 8.04 12.80
CA LEU A 137 -14.86 7.03 13.15
C LEU A 137 -14.83 5.88 12.12
N TYR A 138 -15.97 5.23 11.87
CA TYR A 138 -16.02 4.10 10.94
C TYR A 138 -15.70 4.49 9.50
N GLY A 139 -16.13 5.69 9.06
CA GLY A 139 -15.74 6.24 7.76
C GLY A 139 -14.23 6.42 7.67
N SER A 140 -13.60 6.94 8.74
CA SER A 140 -12.16 7.10 8.80
C SER A 140 -11.42 5.76 8.80
N LEU A 141 -11.90 4.77 9.57
CA LEU A 141 -11.35 3.41 9.57
C LEU A 141 -11.46 2.76 8.19
N LEU A 142 -12.59 2.91 7.50
CA LEU A 142 -12.78 2.34 6.17
C LEU A 142 -11.85 2.99 5.13
N LEU A 143 -11.72 4.31 5.15
CA LEU A 143 -10.75 5.03 4.32
C LEU A 143 -9.31 4.62 4.65
N GLY A 144 -8.99 4.44 5.93
CA GLY A 144 -7.68 3.97 6.38
C GLY A 144 -7.36 2.57 5.88
N ALA A 145 -8.33 1.65 5.93
CA ALA A 145 -8.19 0.30 5.39
C ALA A 145 -7.95 0.33 3.88
N LEU A 146 -8.74 1.11 3.13
CA LEU A 146 -8.56 1.27 1.68
C LEU A 146 -7.20 1.86 1.32
N GLY A 147 -6.77 2.90 2.04
CA GLY A 147 -5.48 3.55 1.85
C GLY A 147 -4.30 2.59 2.12
N SER A 148 -4.28 1.92 3.27
CA SER A 148 -3.19 0.97 3.59
C SER A 148 -3.20 -0.24 2.63
N GLY A 149 -4.39 -0.67 2.18
CA GLY A 149 -4.54 -1.71 1.16
C GLY A 149 -3.89 -1.36 -0.18
N GLY A 150 -3.93 -0.09 -0.61
CA GLY A 150 -3.23 0.32 -1.84
C GLY A 150 -1.72 0.44 -1.67
N ILE A 151 -1.24 0.83 -0.48
CA ILE A 151 0.18 1.10 -0.22
C ILE A 151 0.98 -0.20 -0.08
N ARG A 152 0.54 -1.11 0.80
CA ARG A 152 1.28 -2.33 1.18
C ARG A 152 1.73 -3.22 0.00
N PRO A 153 0.88 -3.57 -0.97
CA PRO A 153 1.30 -4.43 -2.07
C PRO A 153 2.18 -3.69 -3.08
N CYS A 154 2.03 -2.37 -3.19
CA CYS A 154 2.67 -1.58 -4.23
C CYS A 154 4.05 -1.06 -3.83
N VAL A 155 4.29 -0.73 -2.56
CA VAL A 155 5.52 -0.04 -2.12
C VAL A 155 6.78 -0.87 -2.30
N ALA A 156 6.74 -2.16 -1.92
CA ALA A 156 7.88 -3.05 -2.05
C ALA A 156 8.18 -3.34 -3.53
N ALA A 157 7.13 -3.58 -4.31
CA ALA A 157 7.21 -3.81 -5.75
C ALA A 157 7.73 -2.57 -6.49
N PHE A 158 7.22 -1.38 -6.17
CA PHE A 158 7.68 -0.11 -6.71
C PHE A 158 9.15 0.18 -6.37
N GLY A 159 9.58 -0.19 -5.16
CA GLY A 159 10.97 -0.12 -4.72
C GLY A 159 11.89 -1.05 -5.53
N ALA A 160 11.45 -2.28 -5.79
CA ALA A 160 12.16 -3.22 -6.65
C ALA A 160 12.30 -2.69 -8.08
N ASP A 161 11.24 -2.10 -8.64
CA ASP A 161 11.23 -1.53 -9.99
C ASP A 161 12.24 -0.40 -10.20
N GLN A 162 12.82 0.14 -9.12
CA GLN A 162 13.87 1.16 -9.22
C GLN A 162 15.22 0.58 -9.63
N PHE A 163 15.42 -0.73 -9.56
CA PHE A 163 16.67 -1.40 -9.90
C PHE A 163 16.49 -2.26 -11.15
N ASP A 164 17.49 -2.29 -12.02
CA ASP A 164 17.48 -3.17 -13.19
C ASP A 164 18.06 -4.53 -12.82
N GLU A 165 17.27 -5.61 -12.90
CA GLU A 165 17.73 -6.96 -12.58
C GLU A 165 18.61 -7.57 -13.68
N THR A 166 18.61 -7.00 -14.89
CA THR A 166 19.43 -7.49 -16.01
C THR A 166 20.93 -7.18 -15.85
N ASP A 167 21.28 -6.23 -14.97
CA ASP A 167 22.67 -5.88 -14.65
C ASP A 167 23.10 -6.54 -13.32
N PRO A 168 24.09 -7.47 -13.33
CA PRO A 168 24.54 -8.15 -12.11
C PRO A 168 25.09 -7.19 -11.03
N LYS A 169 25.59 -6.00 -11.42
CA LYS A 169 26.02 -4.95 -10.47
C LYS A 169 24.83 -4.28 -9.78
N GLN A 170 23.67 -4.23 -10.43
CA GLN A 170 22.45 -3.67 -9.86
C GLN A 170 21.70 -4.70 -9.01
N SER A 171 21.70 -5.98 -9.39
CA SER A 171 21.14 -7.06 -8.56
C SER A 171 21.75 -7.09 -7.14
N THR A 172 23.07 -6.90 -7.00
CA THR A 172 23.71 -6.80 -5.67
C THR A 172 23.24 -5.57 -4.87
N LYS A 173 22.88 -4.47 -5.54
CA LYS A 173 22.33 -3.27 -4.90
C LYS A 173 20.88 -3.48 -4.46
N THR A 174 20.10 -4.26 -5.19
CA THR A 174 18.73 -4.66 -4.82
C THR A 174 18.71 -5.40 -3.48
N TRP A 175 19.65 -6.31 -3.23
CA TRP A 175 19.76 -6.99 -1.93
C TRP A 175 20.07 -6.02 -0.78
N LYS A 176 21.00 -5.07 -0.99
CA LYS A 176 21.28 -4.01 0.00
C LYS A 176 20.05 -3.14 0.25
N TYR A 177 19.27 -2.86 -0.79
CA TYR A 177 18.02 -2.13 -0.68
C TYR A 177 17.03 -2.86 0.23
N PHE A 178 16.76 -4.15 -0.03
CA PHE A 178 15.83 -4.92 0.79
C PHE A 178 16.31 -5.09 2.24
N ASN A 179 17.62 -5.30 2.46
CA ASN A 179 18.16 -5.37 3.82
C ASN A 179 17.88 -4.09 4.62
N TRP A 180 18.13 -2.91 4.02
CA TRP A 180 17.85 -1.64 4.68
C TRP A 180 16.36 -1.37 4.81
N TYR A 181 15.57 -1.72 3.79
CA TYR A 181 14.11 -1.61 3.81
C TYR A 181 13.50 -2.34 5.00
N TYR A 182 13.85 -3.61 5.20
CA TYR A 182 13.34 -4.39 6.34
C TYR A 182 13.87 -3.89 7.69
N PHE A 183 15.13 -3.45 7.75
CA PHE A 183 15.69 -2.85 8.96
C PHE A 183 14.92 -1.59 9.39
N VAL A 184 14.70 -0.66 8.44
CA VAL A 184 13.95 0.58 8.67
C VAL A 184 12.50 0.30 9.01
N MET A 185 11.87 -0.67 8.33
CA MET A 185 10.51 -1.09 8.65
C MET A 185 10.41 -1.62 10.08
N GLY A 186 11.31 -2.50 10.50
CA GLY A 186 11.37 -3.00 11.87
C GLY A 186 11.57 -1.89 12.90
N ALA A 187 12.49 -0.96 12.64
CA ALA A 187 12.72 0.20 13.50
C ALA A 187 11.47 1.11 13.60
N SER A 188 10.76 1.32 12.49
CA SER A 188 9.52 2.11 12.48
C SER A 188 8.40 1.45 13.28
N ILE A 189 8.24 0.13 13.20
CA ILE A 189 7.27 -0.64 13.98
C ILE A 189 7.58 -0.53 15.47
N LEU A 190 8.85 -0.70 15.86
CA LEU A 190 9.28 -0.55 17.25
C LEU A 190 9.00 0.86 17.77
N ALA A 191 9.35 1.90 17.00
CA ALA A 191 9.05 3.28 17.36
C ALA A 191 7.54 3.56 17.44
N ALA A 192 6.73 2.93 16.58
CA ALA A 192 5.27 3.07 16.60
C ALA A 192 4.69 2.51 17.90
N VAL A 193 5.03 1.27 18.27
CA VAL A 193 4.46 0.61 19.47
C VAL A 193 5.03 1.12 20.78
N THR A 194 6.14 1.87 20.76
CA THR A 194 6.77 2.45 21.96
C THR A 194 6.51 3.94 22.06
N VAL A 195 7.11 4.74 21.17
CA VAL A 195 7.09 6.22 21.22
C VAL A 195 5.69 6.75 20.92
N ILE A 196 5.05 6.31 19.84
CA ILE A 196 3.72 6.84 19.48
C ILE A 196 2.67 6.42 20.52
N VAL A 197 2.66 5.16 20.95
CA VAL A 197 1.77 4.68 22.01
C VAL A 197 2.00 5.44 23.32
N TYR A 198 3.27 5.68 23.70
CA TYR A 198 3.59 6.48 24.88
C TYR A 198 3.01 7.90 24.80
N ILE A 199 3.13 8.56 23.65
CA ILE A 199 2.56 9.91 23.42
C ILE A 199 1.03 9.86 23.51
N GLN A 200 0.39 8.84 22.92
CA GLN A 200 -1.07 8.69 22.96
C GLN A 200 -1.59 8.54 24.39
N ASP A 201 -0.93 7.72 25.21
CA ASP A 201 -1.40 7.41 26.57
C ASP A 201 -1.02 8.48 27.60
N ASN A 202 0.16 9.11 27.49
CA ASN A 202 0.68 10.02 28.54
C ASN A 202 0.52 11.51 28.20
N ILE A 203 0.57 11.88 26.93
CA ILE A 203 0.47 13.30 26.49
C ILE A 203 -0.95 13.57 25.96
N GLY A 204 -1.49 12.60 25.22
CA GLY A 204 -2.87 12.59 24.76
C GLY A 204 -3.03 12.31 23.28
N TRP A 205 -4.26 11.97 22.91
CA TRP A 205 -4.63 11.52 21.56
C TRP A 205 -4.44 12.55 20.46
N GLY A 206 -4.59 13.85 20.77
CA GLY A 206 -4.38 14.92 19.79
C GLY A 206 -2.94 14.93 19.24
N TRP A 207 -1.94 14.88 20.12
CA TRP A 207 -0.53 14.80 19.72
C TRP A 207 -0.16 13.40 19.19
N GLY A 208 -0.69 12.35 19.81
CA GLY A 208 -0.43 10.96 19.43
C GLY A 208 -0.89 10.59 18.02
N LEU A 209 -1.97 11.21 17.51
CA LEU A 209 -2.43 11.06 16.12
C LEU A 209 -1.94 12.19 15.22
N GLY A 210 -1.77 13.40 15.76
CA GLY A 210 -1.33 14.57 15.00
C GLY A 210 0.09 14.46 14.47
N ILE A 211 1.05 13.96 15.28
CA ILE A 211 2.45 13.83 14.85
C ILE A 211 2.57 12.86 13.64
N PRO A 212 2.04 11.63 13.68
CA PRO A 212 2.03 10.76 12.51
C PRO A 212 1.31 11.37 11.30
N THR A 213 0.20 12.08 11.52
CA THR A 213 -0.59 12.70 10.44
C THR A 213 0.20 13.79 9.71
N ILE A 214 0.91 14.66 10.44
CA ILE A 214 1.76 15.70 9.84
C ILE A 214 2.97 15.08 9.14
N SER A 215 3.59 14.07 9.77
CA SER A 215 4.75 13.37 9.20
C SER A 215 4.38 12.67 7.88
N MET A 216 3.23 12.00 7.83
CA MET A 216 2.72 11.36 6.62
C MET A 216 2.45 12.38 5.51
N PHE A 217 1.84 13.54 5.84
CA PHE A 217 1.60 14.61 4.88
C PHE A 217 2.90 15.12 4.24
N LEU A 218 3.92 15.40 5.05
CA LEU A 218 5.24 15.84 4.56
C LEU A 218 5.90 14.75 3.71
N SER A 219 5.71 13.49 4.08
CA SER A 219 6.28 12.37 3.34
C SER A 219 5.61 12.15 1.99
N ILE A 220 4.30 12.34 1.89
CA ILE A 220 3.58 12.32 0.60
C ILE A 220 4.12 13.41 -0.33
N ILE A 221 4.33 14.63 0.19
CA ILE A 221 4.93 15.72 -0.59
C ILE A 221 6.32 15.32 -1.09
N ALA A 222 7.17 14.80 -0.21
CA ALA A 222 8.51 14.34 -0.57
C ALA A 222 8.46 13.22 -1.62
N PHE A 223 7.54 12.26 -1.47
CA PHE A 223 7.34 11.16 -2.39
C PHE A 223 6.95 11.68 -3.79
N VAL A 224 6.00 12.61 -3.87
CA VAL A 224 5.56 13.21 -5.14
C VAL A 224 6.64 14.09 -5.76
N LEU A 225 7.41 14.85 -4.98
CA LEU A 225 8.56 15.63 -5.47
C LEU A 225 9.67 14.74 -6.04
N GLY A 226 9.76 13.49 -5.58
CA GLY A 226 10.65 12.46 -6.14
C GLY A 226 10.24 11.95 -7.53
N TYR A 227 9.07 12.34 -8.06
CA TYR A 227 8.55 11.89 -9.35
C TYR A 227 9.56 11.85 -10.52
N PRO A 228 10.36 12.89 -10.80
CA PRO A 228 11.29 12.88 -11.93
C PRO A 228 12.46 11.88 -11.77
N LEU A 229 12.71 11.42 -10.54
CA LEU A 229 13.80 10.50 -10.21
C LEU A 229 13.38 9.03 -10.37
N TYR A 230 12.08 8.72 -10.31
CA TYR A 230 11.62 7.33 -10.34
C TYR A 230 11.66 6.72 -11.74
N ARG A 231 11.93 5.42 -11.79
CA ARG A 231 11.67 4.56 -12.94
C ARG A 231 10.20 4.14 -12.89
N HIS A 232 9.47 4.34 -13.99
CA HIS A 232 8.10 3.91 -14.15
C HIS A 232 8.04 2.70 -15.08
N MET A 233 7.34 1.67 -14.65
CA MET A 233 7.03 0.50 -15.46
C MET A 233 5.56 0.56 -15.86
N ASP A 234 5.27 0.20 -17.10
CA ASP A 234 3.89 0.13 -17.60
C ASP A 234 3.14 -1.02 -16.92
N PRO A 235 1.84 -0.86 -16.62
CA PRO A 235 1.03 -1.93 -16.04
C PRO A 235 0.93 -3.11 -17.01
N VAL A 236 1.35 -4.28 -16.52
CA VAL A 236 1.48 -5.52 -17.30
C VAL A 236 0.18 -6.36 -17.31
N GLY A 237 -0.82 -5.95 -16.52
CA GLY A 237 -2.07 -6.66 -16.29
C GLY A 237 -2.04 -7.49 -15.02
N SER A 238 -3.20 -7.67 -14.39
CA SER A 238 -3.31 -8.41 -13.12
C SER A 238 -3.44 -9.93 -13.34
N PRO A 239 -2.64 -10.77 -12.65
CA PRO A 239 -2.79 -12.23 -12.67
C PRO A 239 -4.21 -12.72 -12.33
N PHE A 240 -4.94 -11.98 -11.49
CA PHE A 240 -6.33 -12.30 -11.14
C PHE A 240 -7.27 -12.28 -12.34
N THR A 241 -7.08 -11.34 -13.29
CA THR A 241 -7.91 -11.30 -14.51
C THR A 241 -7.77 -12.60 -15.31
N ARG A 242 -6.54 -13.11 -15.44
CA ARG A 242 -6.25 -14.34 -16.18
C ARG A 242 -6.75 -15.58 -15.46
N LEU A 243 -6.60 -15.65 -14.13
CA LEU A 243 -7.19 -16.74 -13.33
C LEU A 243 -8.71 -16.81 -13.49
N LEU A 244 -9.39 -15.65 -13.48
CA LEU A 244 -10.83 -15.59 -13.73
C LEU A 244 -11.16 -15.97 -15.17
N GLN A 245 -10.40 -15.50 -16.16
CA GLN A 245 -10.59 -15.88 -17.57
C GLN A 245 -10.47 -17.39 -17.78
N VAL A 246 -9.44 -18.03 -17.21
CA VAL A 246 -9.24 -19.48 -17.29
C VAL A 246 -10.38 -20.22 -16.58
N SER A 247 -10.79 -19.78 -15.39
CA SER A 247 -11.90 -20.39 -14.65
C SER A 247 -13.22 -20.29 -15.42
N VAL A 248 -13.54 -19.11 -15.97
CA VAL A 248 -14.74 -18.88 -16.79
C VAL A 248 -14.66 -19.69 -18.09
N ALA A 249 -13.51 -19.74 -18.75
CA ALA A 249 -13.30 -20.51 -19.96
C ALA A 249 -13.47 -22.01 -19.70
N ALA A 250 -12.88 -22.53 -18.63
CA ALA A 250 -13.02 -23.94 -18.23
C ALA A 250 -14.48 -24.30 -17.93
N PHE A 251 -15.19 -23.44 -17.18
CA PHE A 251 -16.61 -23.66 -16.87
C PHE A 251 -17.48 -23.64 -18.14
N ARG A 252 -17.28 -22.67 -19.03
CA ARG A 252 -18.02 -22.58 -20.30
C ARG A 252 -17.71 -23.72 -21.26
N LYS A 253 -16.48 -24.21 -21.26
CA LYS A 253 -15.98 -25.26 -22.17
C LYS A 253 -16.02 -26.67 -21.58
N ARG A 254 -16.67 -26.87 -20.42
CA ARG A 254 -16.65 -28.17 -19.71
C ARG A 254 -17.20 -29.35 -20.54
N ASN A 255 -18.06 -29.07 -21.52
CA ASN A 255 -18.70 -30.09 -22.37
C ASN A 255 -17.95 -30.31 -23.69
N LEU A 256 -16.80 -29.66 -23.92
CA LEU A 256 -15.99 -29.89 -25.10
C LEU A 256 -15.12 -31.14 -24.91
N THR A 257 -15.00 -31.93 -25.98
CA THR A 257 -14.12 -33.09 -26.02
C THR A 257 -12.66 -32.66 -25.90
N MET A 258 -11.90 -33.36 -25.04
CA MET A 258 -10.47 -33.11 -24.85
C MET A 258 -9.71 -33.34 -26.16
N VAL A 259 -8.86 -32.38 -26.55
CA VAL A 259 -7.96 -32.53 -27.69
C VAL A 259 -6.77 -33.39 -27.26
N SER A 260 -6.48 -34.48 -27.99
CA SER A 260 -5.45 -35.44 -27.62
C SER A 260 -4.00 -34.94 -27.81
N ASP A 261 -3.79 -33.92 -28.65
CA ASP A 261 -2.47 -33.32 -28.88
C ASP A 261 -2.38 -31.92 -28.23
N PRO A 262 -1.55 -31.73 -27.19
CA PRO A 262 -1.38 -30.44 -26.52
C PRO A 262 -0.81 -29.33 -27.41
N ASN A 263 -0.12 -29.68 -28.49
CA ASN A 263 0.48 -28.71 -29.41
C ASN A 263 -0.57 -27.98 -30.28
N LEU A 264 -1.81 -28.46 -30.31
CA LEU A 264 -2.92 -27.83 -31.02
C LEU A 264 -3.61 -26.73 -30.19
N LEU A 265 -3.21 -26.55 -28.92
CA LEU A 265 -3.75 -25.50 -28.05
C LEU A 265 -3.15 -24.14 -28.42
N TYR A 266 -4.02 -23.13 -28.54
CA TYR A 266 -3.61 -21.76 -28.81
C TYR A 266 -2.72 -21.23 -27.67
N GLN A 267 -1.46 -20.90 -27.99
CA GLN A 267 -0.52 -20.22 -27.11
C GLN A 267 -0.24 -18.83 -27.65
N ASN A 268 -0.28 -17.82 -26.78
CA ASN A 268 -0.03 -16.45 -27.19
C ASN A 268 1.25 -15.94 -26.52
N GLU A 269 2.38 -16.10 -27.22
CA GLU A 269 3.70 -15.80 -26.67
C GLU A 269 3.88 -14.32 -26.33
N GLU A 270 3.22 -13.40 -27.05
CA GLU A 270 3.27 -11.96 -26.74
C GLU A 270 2.52 -11.62 -25.46
N LEU A 271 1.35 -12.23 -25.23
CA LEU A 271 0.62 -12.03 -23.98
C LEU A 271 1.29 -12.74 -22.80
N ASP A 272 2.01 -13.83 -23.03
CA ASP A 272 2.61 -14.63 -21.95
C ASP A 272 4.05 -14.20 -21.60
N ALA A 273 4.74 -13.48 -22.49
CA ALA A 273 6.12 -13.01 -22.29
C ALA A 273 6.31 -12.17 -21.02
N SER A 274 5.30 -11.40 -20.65
CA SER A 274 5.37 -10.52 -19.49
C SER A 274 5.15 -11.25 -18.14
N ILE A 275 4.84 -12.55 -18.19
CA ILE A 275 4.58 -13.43 -17.04
C ILE A 275 5.65 -14.51 -16.94
N SER A 276 6.12 -15.04 -18.07
CA SER A 276 7.18 -16.05 -18.12
C SER A 276 8.58 -15.44 -18.06
N ILE A 277 8.81 -14.50 -17.14
CA ILE A 277 10.13 -13.87 -16.94
C ILE A 277 11.18 -14.95 -16.61
N ASP A 278 10.77 -15.97 -15.85
CA ASP A 278 11.59 -17.14 -15.47
C ASP A 278 11.29 -18.42 -16.29
N GLY A 279 10.52 -18.31 -17.39
CA GLY A 279 10.15 -19.43 -18.27
C GLY A 279 8.74 -19.98 -18.08
N ARG A 280 8.36 -20.97 -18.90
CA ARG A 280 7.02 -21.60 -18.89
C ARG A 280 7.06 -22.95 -18.18
N LEU A 281 6.01 -23.25 -17.41
CA LEU A 281 5.81 -24.59 -16.85
C LEU A 281 5.53 -25.60 -17.98
N VAL A 282 6.35 -26.65 -18.04
CA VAL A 282 6.17 -27.74 -19.00
C VAL A 282 4.93 -28.56 -18.64
N HIS A 283 4.22 -29.09 -19.65
CA HIS A 283 3.07 -29.95 -19.41
C HIS A 283 3.45 -31.18 -18.57
N SER A 284 2.77 -31.36 -17.43
CA SER A 284 2.92 -32.52 -16.56
C SER A 284 1.82 -33.54 -16.83
N LYS A 285 2.19 -34.83 -16.85
CA LYS A 285 1.25 -35.96 -17.00
C LYS A 285 0.61 -36.40 -15.68
N GLN A 286 0.88 -35.72 -14.56
CA GLN A 286 0.47 -36.16 -13.22
C GLN A 286 -1.01 -35.92 -12.89
N MET A 287 -1.75 -35.15 -13.70
CA MET A 287 -3.19 -34.89 -13.51
C MET A 287 -4.04 -35.30 -14.72
N ALA A 288 -3.55 -36.25 -15.52
CA ALA A 288 -4.28 -36.85 -16.64
C ALA A 288 -5.08 -38.08 -16.20
#